data_AF-A0A1W9WVD1-F1
#
_entry.id   AF-A0A1W9WVD1-F1
#
_cell.length_a   1.000
_cell.length_b   1.000
_cell.length_c   1.000
_cell.angle_alpha   90.00
_cell.angle_beta   90.00
_cell.angle_gamma   90.00
#
_symmetry.space_group_name_H-M   'P 1'
#
loop_
_entity.id
_entity.type
_entity.pdbx_description
1 polymer ?
#
loop_
_entity_poly.entity_id
_entity_poly.type
_entity_poly.pdbx_seq_one_letter_code
_entity_poly.pdbx_strand_id
1 'polypeptide(L)'
;MSDNKEVTLFIQCLVDTMYPEVGEAMVRIFQKLHIPMSCPADQTCCGQPALNSGYWEEAKAAARRFIRIFGDPAQVVVNSIYFLIFIHIRNSVALNGKIMLFL
;
A
#
# COMPACT_ATOMS: atom_id res chain seq x y z
N MET A 1 -12.30 24.42 8.90
CA MET A 1 -11.81 23.54 7.80
C MET A 1 -11.58 22.15 8.37
N SER A 2 -12.12 21.11 7.76
CA SER A 2 -11.79 19.73 8.11
C SER A 2 -10.32 19.47 7.80
N ASP A 3 -9.59 19.00 8.79
CA ASP A 3 -8.16 18.66 8.74
C ASP A 3 -7.98 17.39 7.88
N ASN A 4 -8.13 17.52 6.56
CA ASN A 4 -8.10 16.39 5.65
C ASN A 4 -6.65 15.90 5.48
N LYS A 5 -6.31 14.83 6.18
CA LYS A 5 -5.03 14.14 6.06
C LYS A 5 -4.81 13.69 4.61
N GLU A 6 -3.60 13.89 4.12
CA GLU A 6 -3.18 13.38 2.81
C GLU A 6 -3.08 11.85 2.83
N VAL A 7 -3.58 11.23 1.76
CA VAL A 7 -3.47 9.79 1.54
C VAL A 7 -2.39 9.48 0.50
N THR A 8 -1.61 8.44 0.74
CA THR A 8 -0.69 7.91 -0.26
C THR A 8 -1.30 6.67 -0.88
N LEU A 9 -1.54 6.71 -2.19
CA LEU A 9 -2.14 5.62 -2.95
C LEU A 9 -1.06 4.60 -3.33
N PHE A 10 -1.25 3.37 -2.88
CA PHE A 10 -0.50 2.23 -3.38
C PHE A 10 -1.33 1.47 -4.42
N ILE A 11 -0.97 1.65 -5.69
CA ILE A 11 -1.55 0.93 -6.82
C ILE A 11 -0.77 -0.38 -6.99
N GLN A 12 -1.42 -1.49 -6.64
CA GLN A 12 -0.82 -2.81 -6.79
C GLN A 12 -0.58 -3.12 -8.26
N CYS A 13 0.51 -3.82 -8.55
CA CYS A 13 0.84 -4.27 -9.91
C CYS A 13 -0.30 -5.07 -10.56
N LEU A 14 -1.05 -5.86 -9.76
CA LEU A 14 -2.20 -6.62 -10.26
C LEU A 14 -3.35 -5.70 -10.67
N VAL A 15 -3.65 -4.68 -9.86
CA VAL A 15 -4.68 -3.68 -10.17
C VAL A 15 -4.28 -2.90 -11.41
N ASP A 16 -3.05 -2.40 -11.44
CA ASP A 16 -2.50 -1.65 -12.57
C ASP A 16 -2.57 -2.42 -13.89
N THR A 17 -2.28 -3.72 -13.85
CA THR A 17 -2.22 -4.55 -15.06
C THR A 17 -3.58 -5.15 -15.46
N MET A 18 -4.39 -5.59 -14.49
CA MET A 18 -5.57 -6.42 -14.75
C MET A 18 -6.89 -5.67 -14.56
N TYR A 19 -6.92 -4.69 -13.67
CA TYR A 19 -8.14 -3.98 -13.27
C TYR A 19 -7.89 -2.47 -13.05
N PRO A 20 -7.31 -1.75 -14.04
CA PRO A 20 -6.92 -0.35 -13.89
C PRO A 20 -8.10 0.56 -13.49
N GLU A 21 -9.32 0.20 -13.92
CA GLU A 21 -10.55 0.92 -13.59
C GLU A 21 -10.81 1.02 -12.08
N VAL A 22 -10.30 0.07 -11.30
CA VAL A 22 -10.42 0.08 -9.84
C VAL A 22 -9.50 1.15 -9.24
N GLY A 23 -8.27 1.27 -9.76
CA GLY A 23 -7.35 2.35 -9.38
C GLY A 23 -7.94 3.73 -9.71
N GLU A 24 -8.52 3.88 -10.90
CA GLU A 24 -9.19 5.12 -11.28
C GLU A 24 -10.44 5.41 -10.42
N ALA A 25 -11.21 4.38 -10.05
CA ALA A 25 -12.39 4.55 -9.21
C ALA A 25 -12.01 5.08 -7.82
N MET A 26 -10.91 4.56 -7.24
CA MET A 26 -10.38 5.07 -5.98
C MET A 26 -10.00 6.55 -6.09
N VAL A 27 -9.25 6.92 -7.13
CA VAL A 27 -8.87 8.32 -7.40
C VAL A 27 -10.11 9.21 -7.48
N ARG A 28 -11.13 8.80 -8.23
CA ARG A 28 -12.41 9.53 -8.35
C ARG A 28 -13.12 9.71 -7.00
N ILE A 29 -13.07 8.70 -6.12
CA ILE A 29 -13.68 8.78 -4.77
C ILE A 29 -12.93 9.81 -3.91
N PHE A 30 -11.60 9.72 -3.82
CA PHE A 30 -10.81 10.67 -3.00
C PHE A 30 -10.92 12.11 -3.51
N GLN A 31 -10.95 12.30 -4.83
CA GLN A 31 -11.20 13.61 -5.44
C GLN A 31 -12.57 14.18 -5.04
N LYS A 32 -13.64 13.38 -5.10
CA LYS A 32 -14.99 13.81 -4.68
C LYS A 32 -15.07 14.17 -3.20
N LEU A 33 -14.27 13.48 -2.36
CA LEU A 33 -14.17 13.74 -0.92
C LEU A 33 -13.22 14.90 -0.59
N HIS A 34 -12.60 15.53 -1.58
CA HIS A 34 -11.61 16.59 -1.41
C HIS A 34 -10.45 16.18 -0.48
N ILE A 35 -10.07 14.90 -0.52
CA ILE A 35 -8.94 14.35 0.24
C ILE A 35 -7.68 14.51 -0.61
N PRO A 36 -6.63 15.20 -0.12
CA PRO A 36 -5.34 15.28 -0.81
C PRO A 36 -4.75 13.88 -1.01
N MET A 37 -4.16 13.63 -2.18
CA MET A 37 -3.63 12.32 -2.54
C MET A 37 -2.27 12.43 -3.21
N SER A 38 -1.36 11.53 -2.86
CA SER A 38 -0.07 11.32 -3.52
C SER A 38 0.01 9.89 -4.06
N CYS A 39 0.69 9.73 -5.19
CA CYS A 39 0.93 8.43 -5.82
C CYS A 39 2.41 8.37 -6.20
N PRO A 40 3.28 7.79 -5.36
CA PRO A 40 4.72 7.76 -5.63
C PRO A 40 5.01 7.03 -6.94
N ALA A 41 5.69 7.71 -7.86
CA ALA A 41 6.01 7.15 -9.17
C ALA A 41 7.01 5.98 -9.09
N ASP A 42 7.76 5.91 -8.00
CA ASP A 42 8.72 4.85 -7.74
C ASP A 42 8.09 3.62 -7.08
N GLN A 43 6.78 3.55 -6.81
CA GLN A 43 6.18 2.34 -6.25
C GLN A 43 6.42 1.10 -7.15
N THR A 44 6.64 -0.06 -6.55
CA THR A 44 6.83 -1.34 -7.27
C THR A 44 6.01 -2.44 -6.61
N CYS A 45 6.14 -3.67 -7.13
CA CYS A 45 5.58 -4.86 -6.51
C CYS A 45 5.85 -4.91 -4.99
N CYS A 46 4.81 -5.23 -4.22
CA CYS A 46 4.88 -5.43 -2.76
C CYS A 46 5.64 -6.70 -2.35
N GLY A 47 5.97 -7.58 -3.29
CA GLY A 47 6.66 -8.85 -3.04
C GLY A 47 5.75 -10.06 -2.79
N GLN A 48 4.43 -9.93 -2.95
CA GLN A 48 3.47 -11.03 -2.71
C GLN A 48 3.77 -12.29 -3.55
N PRO A 49 4.07 -12.19 -4.86
CA PRO A 49 4.38 -13.36 -5.67
C PRO A 49 5.64 -14.07 -5.18
N ALA A 50 6.70 -13.32 -4.86
CA ALA A 50 7.95 -13.88 -4.33
C ALA A 50 7.73 -14.61 -3.01
N LEU A 51 6.96 -14.01 -2.08
CA LEU A 51 6.63 -14.63 -0.79
C LEU A 51 5.85 -15.94 -0.99
N ASN A 52 4.80 -15.93 -1.82
CA ASN A 52 3.95 -17.10 -2.06
C ASN A 52 4.71 -18.27 -2.71
N SER A 53 5.77 -17.98 -3.44
CA SER A 53 6.61 -18.97 -4.13
C SER A 53 7.86 -19.38 -3.33
N GLY A 54 8.04 -18.89 -2.10
CA GLY A 54 9.17 -19.25 -1.24
C GLY A 54 10.49 -18.50 -1.53
N TYR A 55 10.44 -17.43 -2.33
CA TYR A 55 11.57 -16.54 -2.61
C TYR A 55 11.70 -15.48 -1.49
N TRP A 56 12.20 -15.93 -0.34
CA TRP A 56 12.19 -15.13 0.90
C TRP A 56 13.10 -13.90 0.86
N GLU A 57 14.25 -13.97 0.19
CA GLU A 57 15.19 -12.83 0.13
C GLU A 57 14.68 -11.74 -0.81
N GLU A 58 14.06 -12.12 -1.92
CA GLU A 58 13.38 -11.25 -2.86
C GLU A 58 12.16 -10.58 -2.21
N ALA A 59 11.37 -11.35 -1.45
CA ALA A 59 10.25 -10.83 -0.68
C ALA A 59 10.72 -9.80 0.37
N LYS A 60 11.82 -10.07 1.10
CA LYS A 60 12.42 -9.12 2.04
C LYS A 60 12.91 -7.86 1.34
N ALA A 61 13.56 -7.98 0.18
CA ALA A 61 14.03 -6.84 -0.59
C ALA A 61 12.87 -5.94 -1.05
N ALA A 62 11.80 -6.53 -1.57
CA ALA A 62 10.58 -5.82 -1.95
C ALA A 62 9.93 -5.13 -0.75
N ALA A 63 9.81 -5.81 0.40
CA ALA A 63 9.25 -5.25 1.63
C ALA A 63 10.04 -4.04 2.14
N ARG A 64 11.38 -4.10 2.13
CA ARG A 64 12.24 -2.96 2.53
C ARG A 64 12.02 -1.75 1.62
N ARG A 65 11.87 -1.98 0.31
CA ARG A 65 11.59 -0.92 -0.66
C ARG A 65 10.20 -0.32 -0.45
N PHE A 66 9.20 -1.17 -0.23
CA PHE A 66 7.84 -0.73 0.10
C PHE A 66 7.83 0.17 1.34
N ILE A 67 8.48 -0.26 2.43
CA ILE A 67 8.60 0.54 3.67
C ILE A 67 9.32 1.87 3.41
N ARG A 68 10.31 1.92 2.52
CA ARG A 68 11.00 3.18 2.19
C ARG A 68 10.07 4.20 1.52
N ILE A 69 9.16 3.73 0.67
CA ILE A 69 8.26 4.58 -0.12
C ILE A 69 7.01 4.97 0.69
N PHE A 70 6.50 4.03 1.48
CA PHE A 70 5.20 4.16 2.17
C PHE A 70 5.33 4.21 3.71
N GLY A 71 6.55 4.28 4.27
CA GLY A 71 6.79 4.22 5.72
C GLY A 71 6.54 5.53 6.47
N ASP A 72 6.29 6.63 5.75
CA ASP A 72 5.89 7.91 6.35
C ASP A 72 4.46 7.80 6.90
N PRO A 73 4.13 8.34 8.10
CA PRO A 73 2.80 8.33 8.71
C PRO A 73 1.60 8.89 7.92
N ALA A 74 1.73 9.28 6.65
CA ALA A 74 0.57 9.52 5.79
C ALA A 74 -0.30 8.26 5.69
N GLN A 75 -1.62 8.42 5.56
CA GLN A 75 -2.52 7.28 5.52
C GLN A 75 -2.37 6.55 4.18
N VAL A 76 -1.64 5.43 4.20
CA VAL A 76 -1.46 4.59 3.01
C VAL A 76 -2.76 3.83 2.75
N VAL A 77 -3.39 4.09 1.62
CA VAL A 77 -4.59 3.37 1.19
C VAL A 77 -4.18 2.25 0.24
N VAL A 78 -4.49 1.01 0.64
CA VAL A 78 -4.16 -0.20 -0.12
C VAL A 78 -5.47 -0.86 -0.58
N ASN A 79 -5.61 -1.09 -1.88
CA ASN A 79 -6.68 -1.92 -2.43
C ASN A 79 -6.40 -3.40 -2.09
N SER A 80 -7.06 -3.97 -1.09
CA SER A 80 -6.78 -5.35 -0.64
C SER A 80 -7.73 -6.36 -1.27
N ILE A 81 -7.23 -7.18 -2.21
CA ILE A 81 -7.67 -8.58 -2.32
C ILE A 81 -6.61 -9.57 -1.76
N TYR A 82 -5.33 -9.17 -1.62
CA TYR A 82 -4.28 -10.03 -1.05
C TYR A 82 -3.39 -9.27 -0.05
N PHE A 83 -3.93 -8.97 1.13
CA PHE A 83 -3.17 -8.31 2.21
C PHE A 83 -2.69 -9.30 3.28
N LEU A 84 -1.95 -10.34 2.88
CA LEU A 84 -1.38 -11.32 3.83
C LEU A 84 0.09 -11.07 4.18
N ILE A 85 0.83 -10.28 3.38
CA ILE A 85 2.24 -9.94 3.66
C ILE A 85 2.42 -9.22 5.02
N PHE A 86 1.55 -8.27 5.34
CA PHE A 86 1.75 -7.43 6.53
C PHE A 86 1.48 -8.17 7.84
N ILE A 87 0.60 -9.16 7.83
CA ILE A 87 0.28 -9.95 9.03
C ILE A 87 1.44 -10.87 9.41
N HIS A 88 2.14 -11.45 8.43
CA HIS A 88 3.25 -12.37 8.71
C HIS A 88 4.56 -11.63 9.05
N ILE A 89 4.84 -10.47 8.43
CA ILE A 89 6.04 -9.65 8.74
C ILE A 89 5.85 -8.84 10.04
N ARG A 90 4.61 -8.57 10.48
CA ARG A 90 4.32 -7.87 11.76
C ARG A 90 4.91 -8.54 13.00
N ASN A 91 5.14 -9.86 13.00
CA ASN A 91 5.77 -10.53 14.13
C ASN A 91 7.27 -10.25 14.27
N SER A 92 7.93 -9.69 13.25
CA SER A 92 9.35 -9.30 13.32
C SER A 92 9.57 -7.80 13.29
N VAL A 93 8.55 -7.00 12.94
CA VAL A 93 8.65 -5.54 12.88
C VAL A 93 7.44 -4.94 13.62
N ALA A 94 7.50 -4.98 14.95
CA ALA A 94 6.55 -4.28 15.80
C ALA A 94 6.74 -2.76 15.63
N LEU A 95 6.04 -2.17 14.66
CA LEU A 95 5.95 -0.72 14.50
C LEU A 95 4.99 -0.15 15.53
N ASN A 96 5.52 0.13 16.73
CA ASN A 96 5.10 1.17 17.68
C ASN A 96 3.62 1.63 17.62
N GLY A 97 2.67 0.72 17.87
CA GLY A 97 1.30 1.08 18.26
C GLY A 97 0.43 1.83 17.24
N LYS A 98 0.74 1.83 15.93
CA LYS A 98 -0.04 2.57 14.93
C LYS A 98 -1.10 1.70 14.26
N ILE A 99 -2.36 2.07 14.46
CA ILE A 99 -3.54 1.46 13.83
C ILE A 99 -3.59 1.92 12.36
N MET A 100 -3.46 0.96 11.44
CA MET A 100 -3.75 1.13 10.02
C MET A 100 -5.22 0.78 9.82
N LEU A 101 -6.05 1.76 9.45
CA LEU A 101 -7.48 1.55 9.27
C LEU A 101 -7.70 0.92 7.89
N PHE A 102 -8.30 -0.28 7.86
CA PHE A 102 -8.67 -1.00 6.65
C PHE A 102 -10.19 -0.91 6.52
N LEU A 103 -10.68 -0.18 5.52
CA LEU A 103 -12.05 -0.32 5.01
C LEU A 103 -12.04 -1.34 3.87
#